data_AF-A0A960UPL0-F1
#
_entry.id   AF-A0A960UPL0-F1
#
_cell.length_a   1.000
_cell.length_b   1.000
_cell.length_c   1.000
_cell.angle_alpha   90.00
_cell.angle_beta   90.00
_cell.angle_gamma   90.00
#
_symmetry.space_group_name_H-M   'P 1'
#
loop_
_entity.id
_entity.type
_entity.pdbx_description
1 polymer ?
#
loop_
_entity_poly.entity_id
_entity_poly.type
_entity_poly.pdbx_seq_one_letter_code
_entity_poly.pdbx_strand_id
1 'polypeptide(L)'
;MRKIVFGINISADGYCSHEGMVADAELHRYFTRYLESTDTILLGRKTYDLMVPFWPDVVKTPSEEESLNEFARAFDSQNLV
;
A
#
# COMPACT_ATOMS: atom_id res chain seq x y z
N MET A 1 6.88 -15.07 19.20
CA MET A 1 6.96 -13.63 18.82
C MET A 1 6.66 -13.53 17.33
N ARG A 2 5.86 -12.55 16.89
CA ARG A 2 5.60 -12.32 15.45
C ARG A 2 6.77 -11.54 14.83
N LYS A 3 7.05 -11.80 13.55
CA LYS A 3 8.05 -11.04 12.79
C LYS A 3 7.46 -9.66 12.47
N ILE A 4 8.17 -8.60 12.86
CA ILE A 4 7.82 -7.24 12.46
C ILE A 4 8.74 -6.87 11.30
N VAL A 5 8.18 -6.34 10.23
CA VAL A 5 8.97 -5.80 9.13
C VAL A 5 8.47 -4.41 8.79
N PHE A 6 9.43 -3.53 8.56
CA PHE A 6 9.17 -2.17 8.12
C PHE A 6 9.31 -2.10 6.59
N GLY A 7 8.32 -1.53 5.93
CA GLY A 7 8.31 -1.32 4.49
C GLY A 7 7.98 0.14 4.17
N ILE A 8 8.83 0.80 3.39
CA ILE A 8 8.62 2.15 2.88
C ILE A 8 9.39 2.32 1.58
N ASN A 9 8.81 3.04 0.61
CA ASN A 9 9.53 3.52 -0.56
C ASN A 9 10.06 4.94 -0.30
N ILE A 10 11.23 5.23 -0.84
CA ILE A 10 11.93 6.51 -0.65
C ILE A 10 12.70 6.86 -1.92
N SER A 11 12.88 8.14 -2.21
CA SER A 11 13.78 8.56 -3.29
C SER A 11 15.25 8.33 -2.91
N ALA A 12 16.15 8.40 -3.90
CA ALA A 12 17.58 8.15 -3.71
C ALA A 12 18.26 9.17 -2.78
N ASP A 13 17.73 10.38 -2.68
CA ASP A 13 18.18 11.44 -1.77
C ASP A 13 17.46 11.46 -0.41
N GLY A 14 16.56 10.49 -0.17
CA GLY A 14 15.94 10.30 1.13
C GLY A 14 14.59 11.01 1.34
N TYR A 15 13.96 11.49 0.27
CA TYR A 15 12.63 12.09 0.35
C TYR A 15 11.52 11.03 0.45
N CYS A 16 10.64 11.21 1.43
CA CYS A 16 9.52 10.31 1.72
C CYS A 16 8.24 11.13 1.90
N SER A 17 7.42 11.21 0.87
CA SER A 17 6.13 11.89 0.89
C SER A 17 5.17 11.26 -0.11
N HIS A 18 3.87 11.38 0.14
CA HIS A 18 2.84 10.92 -0.79
C HIS A 18 2.73 11.82 -2.04
N GLU A 19 3.20 13.07 -1.97
CA GLU A 19 3.04 14.03 -3.07
C GLU A 19 4.16 13.99 -4.13
N GLY A 20 5.31 13.40 -3.80
CA GLY A 20 6.50 13.46 -4.67
C GLY A 20 7.06 12.11 -5.07
N MET A 21 6.31 11.03 -4.85
CA MET A 21 6.72 9.68 -5.23
C MET A 21 5.92 9.19 -6.42
N VAL A 22 6.60 8.50 -7.35
CA VAL A 22 5.95 7.80 -8.46
C VAL A 22 5.69 6.36 -8.01
N ALA A 23 4.42 6.01 -7.83
CA ALA A 23 3.99 4.64 -7.59
C ALA A 23 3.62 4.00 -8.94
N ASP A 24 4.64 3.56 -9.67
CA ASP A 24 4.44 2.86 -10.93
C ASP A 24 3.97 1.41 -10.72
N ALA A 25 3.71 0.73 -11.83
CA ALA A 25 3.19 -0.62 -11.80
C ALA A 25 4.17 -1.65 -11.23
N GLU A 26 5.49 -1.41 -11.32
CA GLU A 26 6.47 -2.30 -10.69
C GLU A 26 6.42 -2.15 -9.17
N LEU A 27 6.35 -0.91 -8.67
CA LEU A 27 6.27 -0.63 -7.24
C LEU A 27 4.98 -1.18 -6.63
N HIS A 28 3.82 -1.00 -7.29
CA HIS A 28 2.57 -1.59 -6.84
C HIS A 28 2.69 -3.11 -6.73
N ARG A 29 3.16 -3.81 -7.78
CA ARG A 29 3.32 -5.27 -7.75
C ARG A 29 4.29 -5.75 -6.67
N TYR A 30 5.36 -5.00 -6.41
CA TYR A 30 6.30 -5.32 -5.33
C TYR A 30 5.59 -5.30 -3.97
N PHE A 31 4.87 -4.23 -3.66
CA PHE A 31 4.14 -4.15 -2.38
C PHE A 31 2.92 -5.06 -2.33
N THR A 32 2.23 -5.34 -3.44
CA THR A 32 1.15 -6.34 -3.49
C THR A 32 1.64 -7.69 -2.99
N ARG A 33 2.75 -8.20 -3.55
CA ARG A 33 3.38 -9.47 -3.09
C ARG A 33 3.78 -9.42 -1.63
N TYR A 34 4.18 -8.24 -1.17
CA TYR A 34 4.52 -8.03 0.23
C TYR A 34 3.29 -8.19 1.12
N LEU A 35 2.20 -7.49 0.79
CA LEU A 35 0.93 -7.54 1.50
C LEU A 35 0.30 -8.94 1.51
N GLU A 36 0.38 -9.67 0.39
CA GLU A 36 -0.08 -11.06 0.30
C GLU A 36 0.68 -12.00 1.26
N SER A 37 1.89 -11.63 1.67
CA SER A 37 2.71 -12.39 2.62
C SER A 37 2.57 -11.92 4.08
N THR A 38 1.73 -10.90 4.34
CA THR A 38 1.52 -10.33 5.68
C THR A 38 0.12 -10.61 6.21
N ASP A 39 0.02 -10.83 7.53
CA ASP A 39 -1.28 -11.04 8.18
C ASP A 39 -1.93 -9.73 8.67
N THR A 40 -1.14 -8.68 8.90
CA THR A 40 -1.59 -7.47 9.61
C THR A 40 -0.73 -6.27 9.23
N ILE A 41 -1.38 -5.14 8.97
CA ILE A 41 -0.71 -3.86 8.71
C ILE A 41 -0.91 -2.95 9.94
N LEU A 42 0.18 -2.34 10.40
CA LEU A 42 0.17 -1.27 11.39
C LEU A 42 0.44 0.07 10.71
N LEU A 43 -0.49 1.02 10.82
CA LEU A 43 -0.34 2.35 10.24
C LEU A 43 -0.35 3.44 11.30
N GLY A 44 0.51 4.44 11.13
CA GLY A 44 0.36 5.70 11.86
C GLY A 44 -0.89 6.45 11.39
N ARG A 45 -1.53 7.21 12.29
CA ARG A 45 -2.79 7.94 12.01
C ARG A 45 -2.81 8.68 10.66
N LYS A 46 -1.74 9.40 10.33
CA LYS A 46 -1.68 10.19 9.08
C LYS A 46 -1.66 9.32 7.83
N THR A 47 -0.94 8.20 7.86
CA THR A 47 -0.93 7.23 6.76
C THR A 47 -2.27 6.50 6.67
N TYR A 48 -2.88 6.19 7.82
CA TYR A 48 -4.22 5.60 7.89
C TYR A 48 -5.27 6.49 7.21
N ASP A 49 -5.36 7.76 7.61
CA ASP A 49 -6.32 8.73 7.08
C ASP A 49 -6.17 8.91 5.55
N LEU A 50 -4.97 8.69 5.02
CA LEU A 50 -4.65 8.83 3.60
C LEU A 50 -4.94 7.56 2.80
N MET A 51 -4.53 6.38 3.31
CA MET A 51 -4.59 5.13 2.55
C MET A 51 -5.97 4.46 2.65
N VAL A 52 -6.58 4.45 3.83
CA VAL A 52 -7.77 3.64 4.11
C VAL A 52 -9.03 4.12 3.39
N PRO A 53 -9.26 5.41 3.14
CA PRO A 53 -10.40 5.82 2.33
C PRO A 53 -10.24 5.48 0.85
N PHE A 54 -9.02 5.56 0.32
CA PHE A 54 -8.77 5.46 -1.12
C PHE A 54 -8.84 4.02 -1.64
N TRP A 55 -8.13 3.08 -1.00
CA TRP A 55 -7.99 1.72 -1.53
C TRP A 55 -9.29 0.91 -1.61
N PRO A 56 -10.18 0.93 -0.60
CA PRO A 56 -11.48 0.26 -0.69
C PRO A 56 -12.38 0.84 -1.79
N ASP A 57 -12.23 2.13 -2.12
CA ASP A 57 -12.99 2.74 -3.21
C ASP A 57 -12.48 2.30 -4.58
N VAL A 58 -11.17 2.07 -4.73
CA VAL A 58 -10.60 1.44 -5.93
C VAL A 58 -11.09 -0.02 -6.07
N VAL A 59 -11.30 -0.76 -4.99
CA VAL A 59 -11.90 -2.11 -5.06
C VAL A 59 -13.33 -2.04 -5.59
N LYS A 60 -14.13 -1.07 -5.12
CA LYS A 60 -15.54 -0.90 -5.56
C LYS A 60 -15.63 -0.39 -6.99
N THR A 61 -14.73 0.51 -7.39
CA THR A 61 -14.67 1.12 -8.71
C THR A 61 -13.26 0.97 -9.28
N PRO A 62 -12.95 -0.19 -9.89
CA PRO A 62 -11.62 -0.47 -10.41
C PRO A 62 -11.19 0.57 -11.44
N SER A 63 -9.89 0.89 -11.42
CA SER A 63 -9.25 1.74 -12.42
C SER A 63 -8.97 0.95 -13.72
N GLU A 64 -8.52 1.65 -14.76
CA GLU A 64 -8.00 1.01 -15.98
C GLU A 64 -6.62 0.36 -15.78
N GLU A 65 -5.97 0.59 -14.64
CA GLU A 65 -4.61 0.15 -14.34
C GLU A 65 -4.65 -1.09 -13.42
N GLU A 66 -4.28 -2.25 -13.97
CA GLU A 66 -4.46 -3.51 -13.24
C GLU A 66 -3.59 -3.62 -11.98
N SER A 67 -2.37 -3.08 -11.97
CA SER A 67 -1.53 -3.19 -10.78
C SER A 67 -2.05 -2.36 -9.61
N LEU A 68 -2.70 -1.22 -9.88
CA LEU A 68 -3.43 -0.45 -8.87
C LEU A 68 -4.58 -1.27 -8.28
N ASN A 69 -5.33 -1.96 -9.14
CA ASN A 69 -6.48 -2.78 -8.73
C ASN A 69 -6.02 -4.01 -7.90
N GLU A 70 -4.92 -4.65 -8.29
CA GLU A 70 -4.30 -5.74 -7.55
C GLU A 70 -3.85 -5.28 -6.15
N PHE A 71 -3.16 -4.14 -6.07
CA PHE A 71 -2.76 -3.57 -4.80
C PHE A 71 -3.98 -3.25 -3.92
N ALA A 72 -5.01 -2.63 -4.49
CA ALA A 72 -6.23 -2.27 -3.76
C ALA A 72 -6.88 -3.50 -3.11
N ARG A 73 -7.00 -4.61 -3.86
CA ARG A 73 -7.55 -5.88 -3.35
C ARG A 73 -6.67 -6.47 -2.25
N ALA A 74 -5.35 -6.48 -2.45
CA ALA A 74 -4.41 -7.00 -1.46
C ALA A 74 -4.36 -6.15 -0.19
N PHE A 75 -4.62 -4.85 -0.27
CA PHE A 75 -4.73 -3.94 0.87
C PHE A 75 -6.06 -4.12 1.63
N ASP A 76 -7.18 -4.18 0.90
CA ASP A 76 -8.52 -4.34 1.48
C ASP A 76 -8.71 -5.68 2.22
N SER A 77 -7.95 -6.71 1.84
CA SER A 77 -7.97 -8.01 2.52
C SER A 77 -7.22 -8.05 3.86
N GLN A 78 -6.56 -6.97 4.26
CA GLN A 78 -5.65 -6.96 5.40
C GLN A 78 -6.38 -6.67 6.70
N ASN A 79 -5.86 -7.21 7.80
CA ASN A 79 -6.25 -6.78 9.13
C ASN A 79 -5.49 -5.49 9.48
N LEU A 80 -6.19 -4.35 9.56
CA LEU A 80 -5.60 -3.06 9.96
C LEU A 80 -5.72 -2.84 11.47
N VAL A 81 -4.62 -2.39 12.08
CA VAL A 81 -4.52 -2.00 13.50
C VAL A 81 -3.81 -0.66 13.69
#